data_AF-A0A353C072-F1
#
_entry.id   AF-A0A353C072-F1
#
_cell.length_a   1.000
_cell.length_b   1.000
_cell.length_c   1.000
_cell.angle_alpha   90.00
_cell.angle_beta   90.00
_cell.angle_gamma   90.00
#
_symmetry.space_group_name_H-M   'P 1'
#
loop_
_entity.id
_entity.type
_entity.pdbx_description
1 polymer ?
#
loop_
_entity_poly.entity_id
_entity_poly.type
_entity_poly.pdbx_seq_one_letter_code
_entity_poly.pdbx_strand_id
1 'polypeptide(L)'
;MIISNKQVQSILSLNQVTEPKKKGAVVNNSKSVSKADSLVLSDRAQGLQFTTEQVLKSPEVRAEKVTELKKQIQDGTYQVPASDIASKMVGRSLVDEIAGR
;
A
#
# COMPACT_ATOMS: atom_id res chain seq x y z
N MET A 1 1.34 34.35 1.28
CA MET A 1 0.63 33.08 1.54
C MET A 1 -0.66 33.43 2.27
N ILE A 2 -1.80 33.45 1.57
CA ILE A 2 -3.09 33.82 2.17
C ILE A 2 -3.98 32.59 2.02
N ILE A 3 -4.14 31.84 3.10
CA ILE A 3 -5.07 30.71 3.15
C ILE A 3 -6.47 31.33 3.30
N SER A 4 -7.37 31.03 2.36
CA SER A 4 -8.71 31.62 2.34
C SER A 4 -9.59 30.99 3.42
N ASN A 5 -10.22 31.83 4.25
CA ASN A 5 -11.14 31.41 5.32
C ASN A 5 -12.27 30.50 4.79
N LYS A 6 -12.66 30.67 3.52
CA LYS A 6 -13.65 29.82 2.85
C LYS A 6 -13.18 28.36 2.69
N GLN A 7 -11.89 28.14 2.47
CA GLN A 7 -11.31 26.79 2.36
C GLN A 7 -11.28 26.08 3.72
N VAL A 8 -11.04 26.85 4.79
CA VAL A 8 -11.04 26.35 6.18
C VAL A 8 -12.46 25.97 6.63
N GLN A 9 -13.48 26.69 6.19
CA GLN A 9 -14.87 26.36 6.52
C GLN A 9 -15.34 25.06 5.85
N SER A 10 -14.93 24.81 4.60
CA SER A 10 -15.30 23.59 3.89
C SER A 10 -14.74 22.32 4.52
N ILE A 11 -13.50 22.36 5.03
CA ILE A 11 -12.91 21.21 5.75
C ILE A 11 -13.56 21.00 7.12
N LEU A 12 -13.98 22.08 7.79
CA LEU A 12 -14.62 22.00 9.11
C LEU A 12 -16.03 21.42 9.01
N SER A 13 -16.78 21.71 7.95
CA SER A 13 -18.10 21.12 7.70
C SER A 13 -18.01 19.64 7.34
N LEU A 14 -16.94 19.21 6.67
CA LEU A 14 -16.76 17.81 6.27
C LEU A 14 -16.52 16.88 7.48
N ASN A 15 -15.81 17.36 8.50
CA ASN A 15 -15.56 16.59 9.72
C ASN A 15 -16.70 16.65 10.76
N GLN A 16 -17.71 17.50 10.59
CA GLN A 16 -18.83 17.62 11.53
C GLN A 16 -20.00 16.66 11.23
N VAL A 17 -19.94 15.88 10.15
CA VAL A 17 -21.04 14.98 9.73
C VAL A 17 -20.86 13.53 10.20
N THR A 18 -19.74 13.19 10.85
CA THR A 18 -19.55 11.87 11.49
C THR A 18 -20.08 11.84 12.91
N GLU A 19 -21.39 11.97 13.08
CA GLU A 19 -22.13 11.54 14.28
C GLU A 19 -23.37 10.74 13.82
N PRO A 20 -23.51 9.44 14.16
CA PRO A 20 -24.55 8.60 13.58
C PRO A 20 -25.86 8.71 14.37
N LYS A 21 -26.89 9.34 13.81
CA LYS A 21 -28.28 9.15 14.27
C LYS A 21 -29.13 8.42 13.23
N LYS A 22 -29.55 7.21 13.63
CA LYS A 22 -30.55 6.35 12.99
C LYS A 22 -31.89 7.07 12.80
N LYS A 23 -32.54 6.88 11.63
CA LYS A 23 -33.93 6.36 11.43
C LYS A 23 -34.52 6.77 10.08
N GLY A 24 -35.24 5.83 9.45
CA GLY A 24 -36.49 6.12 8.72
C GLY A 24 -36.42 6.18 7.20
N ALA A 25 -37.04 5.19 6.55
CA ALA A 25 -37.28 5.11 5.11
C ALA A 25 -38.32 6.14 4.63
N VAL A 26 -38.15 6.69 3.42
CA VAL A 26 -39.20 6.87 2.38
C VAL A 26 -38.50 7.09 1.03
N VAL A 27 -38.92 6.31 0.03
CA VAL A 27 -38.53 6.39 -1.38
C VAL A 27 -39.15 7.62 -2.04
N ASN A 28 -38.34 8.44 -2.73
CA ASN A 28 -38.80 9.35 -3.77
C ASN A 28 -37.77 9.42 -4.91
N ASN A 29 -38.21 8.94 -6.07
CA ASN A 29 -37.50 8.97 -7.34
C ASN A 29 -37.34 10.42 -7.82
N SER A 30 -36.23 11.05 -7.44
CA SER A 30 -35.71 12.22 -8.13
C SER A 30 -34.35 11.81 -8.69
N LYS A 31 -34.19 11.95 -10.01
CA LYS A 31 -32.89 11.94 -10.70
C LYS A 31 -32.06 13.10 -10.14
N SER A 32 -31.54 12.93 -8.93
CA SER A 32 -30.35 13.62 -8.52
C SER A 32 -29.24 12.99 -9.34
N VAL A 33 -28.74 13.74 -10.32
CA VAL A 33 -27.36 13.53 -10.77
C VAL A 33 -26.56 13.75 -9.51
N SER A 34 -26.27 12.65 -8.79
CA SER A 34 -25.34 12.65 -7.68
C SER A 34 -24.08 13.21 -8.28
N LYS A 35 -23.75 14.44 -7.87
CA LYS A 35 -22.48 15.05 -8.21
C LYS A 35 -21.47 14.11 -7.57
N ALA A 36 -20.92 13.21 -8.37
CA ALA A 36 -20.05 12.16 -7.89
C ALA A 36 -18.91 12.86 -7.16
N ASP A 37 -18.78 12.59 -5.87
CA ASP A 37 -17.64 13.07 -5.10
C ASP A 37 -16.38 12.63 -5.85
N SER A 38 -15.59 13.61 -6.29
CA SER A 38 -14.40 13.36 -7.08
C SER A 38 -13.26 13.06 -6.12
N LEU A 39 -12.86 11.79 -6.08
CA LEU A 39 -11.70 11.35 -5.33
C LEU A 39 -10.44 11.70 -6.14
N VAL A 40 -9.73 12.75 -5.77
CA VAL A 40 -8.44 13.11 -6.36
C VAL A 40 -7.32 12.49 -5.53
N LEU A 41 -6.82 11.32 -5.95
CA LEU A 41 -5.60 10.76 -5.37
C LEU A 41 -4.40 11.58 -5.82
N SER A 42 -3.49 11.87 -4.89
CA SER A 42 -2.17 12.40 -5.23
C SER A 42 -1.42 11.43 -6.15
N ASP A 43 -0.57 11.94 -7.04
CA ASP A 43 0.22 11.14 -7.98
C ASP A 43 1.03 10.04 -7.27
N ARG A 44 1.52 10.34 -6.06
CA ARG A 44 2.23 9.38 -5.21
C ARG A 44 1.32 8.23 -4.74
N ALA A 45 0.08 8.52 -4.36
CA ALA A 45 -0.88 7.50 -3.94
C ALA A 45 -1.28 6.59 -5.12
N GLN A 46 -1.48 7.15 -6.31
CA GLN A 46 -1.76 6.38 -7.53
C GLN A 46 -0.57 5.47 -7.89
N GLY A 47 0.65 5.99 -7.80
CA GLY A 47 1.87 5.21 -8.01
C GLY A 47 1.99 4.04 -7.04
N LEU A 48 1.75 4.28 -5.74
CA LEU A 48 1.77 3.22 -4.73
C LEU A 48 0.71 2.14 -4.98
N GLN A 49 -0.52 2.53 -5.32
CA GLN A 49 -1.58 1.59 -5.64
C GLN A 49 -1.21 0.71 -6.82
N PHE A 50 -0.75 1.32 -7.92
CA PHE A 50 -0.30 0.58 -9.09
C PHE A 50 0.83 -0.40 -8.77
N THR A 51 1.85 0.03 -8.01
CA THR A 51 2.95 -0.88 -7.62
C THR A 51 2.47 -2.02 -6.73
N THR A 52 1.56 -1.76 -5.79
CA THR A 52 1.03 -2.78 -4.88
C THR A 52 0.23 -3.82 -5.65
N GLU A 53 -0.64 -3.38 -6.57
CA GLU A 53 -1.41 -4.28 -7.45
C GLU A 53 -0.50 -5.15 -8.31
N GLN A 54 0.59 -4.60 -8.85
CA GLN A 54 1.54 -5.36 -9.67
C GLN A 54 2.37 -6.34 -8.84
N VAL A 55 2.74 -5.99 -7.62
CA VAL A 55 3.42 -6.90 -6.67
C VAL A 55 2.48 -8.05 -6.29
N LEU A 56 1.21 -7.79 -6.03
CA LEU A 56 0.22 -8.82 -5.70
C LEU A 56 -0.11 -9.76 -6.88
N LYS A 57 -0.05 -9.27 -8.12
CA LYS A 57 -0.21 -10.08 -9.33
C LYS A 57 1.04 -10.90 -9.67
N SER A 58 2.18 -10.56 -9.08
CA SER A 58 3.43 -11.28 -9.34
C SER A 58 3.34 -12.69 -8.73
N PRO A 59 3.95 -13.70 -9.38
CA PRO A 59 3.93 -15.05 -8.87
C PRO A 59 4.65 -15.12 -7.52
N GLU A 60 4.09 -15.88 -6.58
CA GLU A 60 4.68 -16.11 -5.26
C GLU A 60 6.10 -16.69 -5.37
N VAL A 61 6.31 -17.57 -6.35
CA VAL A 61 7.60 -18.19 -6.64
C VAL A 61 8.11 -17.73 -8.01
N ARG A 62 9.30 -17.13 -8.02
CA ARG A 62 10.05 -16.81 -9.25
C ARG A 62 10.78 -18.04 -9.76
N ALA A 63 10.06 -18.93 -10.44
CA ALA A 63 10.57 -20.22 -10.93
C ALA A 63 11.87 -20.11 -11.74
N GLU A 64 11.97 -19.11 -12.63
CA GLU A 64 13.17 -18.85 -13.44
C GLU A 64 14.42 -18.62 -12.57
N LYS A 65 14.30 -17.75 -11.56
CA LYS A 65 15.39 -17.45 -10.62
C LYS A 65 15.79 -18.69 -9.81
N VAL A 66 14.83 -19.52 -9.42
CA VAL A 66 15.10 -20.76 -8.70
C VAL A 66 15.89 -21.73 -9.57
N THR A 67 15.51 -21.89 -10.84
CA THR A 67 16.21 -22.77 -11.78
C THR A 67 17.63 -22.29 -12.05
N GLU A 68 17.83 -20.99 -12.25
CA GLU A 68 19.15 -20.38 -12.42
C GLU A 68 20.06 -20.65 -11.22
N LEU A 69 19.57 -20.37 -10.00
CA LEU A 69 20.33 -20.60 -8.77
C LEU A 69 20.65 -22.09 -8.56
N LYS A 70 19.69 -22.99 -8.83
CA LYS A 70 19.93 -24.44 -8.76
C LYS A 70 21.06 -24.87 -9.69
N LYS A 71 21.09 -24.34 -10.92
CA LYS A 71 22.16 -24.61 -11.87
C LYS A 71 23.51 -24.10 -11.37
N GLN A 72 23.59 -22.86 -10.88
CA GLN A 72 24.83 -22.30 -10.34
C GLN A 72 25.38 -23.12 -9.15
N ILE A 73 24.48 -23.66 -8.31
CA ILE A 73 24.86 -24.54 -7.20
C ILE A 73 25.40 -25.87 -7.72
N GLN A 74 24.74 -26.49 -8.72
CA GLN A 74 25.20 -27.74 -9.34
C GLN A 74 26.56 -27.58 -10.02
N ASP A 75 26.75 -26.47 -10.72
CA ASP A 75 27.99 -26.13 -11.41
C ASP A 75 29.11 -25.69 -10.45
N GLY A 76 28.84 -25.57 -9.14
CA GLY A 76 29.79 -25.13 -8.13
C GLY A 76 30.20 -23.66 -8.25
N THR A 77 29.49 -22.87 -9.05
CA THR A 77 29.77 -21.45 -9.31
C THR A 77 29.00 -20.50 -8.41
N TYR A 78 28.13 -21.03 -7.55
CA TYR A 78 27.39 -20.24 -6.58
C TYR A 78 28.28 -19.82 -5.42
N GLN A 79 28.84 -18.60 -5.50
CA GLN A 79 29.71 -18.03 -4.48
C GLN A 79 29.04 -16.79 -3.86
N VAL A 80 28.78 -16.84 -2.55
CA VAL A 80 28.21 -15.70 -1.81
C VAL A 80 29.30 -15.10 -0.92
N PRO A 81 29.52 -13.77 -0.97
CA PRO A 81 30.46 -13.10 -0.06
C PRO A 81 30.09 -13.30 1.41
N ALA A 82 31.10 -13.51 2.26
CA ALA A 82 30.88 -13.67 3.71
C ALA A 82 30.22 -12.43 4.36
N SER A 83 30.47 -11.23 3.82
CA SER A 83 29.82 -9.98 4.24
C SER A 83 28.31 -10.03 4.09
N ASP A 84 27.83 -10.61 3.00
CA ASP A 84 26.41 -10.66 2.66
C ASP A 84 25.70 -11.65 3.58
N ILE A 85 26.36 -12.76 3.89
CA ILE A 85 25.89 -13.76 4.85
C ILE A 85 25.75 -13.11 6.23
N ALA A 86 26.80 -12.45 6.73
CA ALA A 86 26.78 -11.78 8.03
C ALA A 86 25.70 -10.69 8.11
N SER A 87 25.56 -9.89 7.05
CA SER A 87 24.52 -8.86 6.96
C SER A 87 23.11 -9.44 7.04
N LYS A 88 22.87 -10.59 6.40
CA LYS A 88 21.58 -11.29 6.47
C LYS A 88 21.33 -11.93 7.84
N MET A 89 22.35 -12.47 8.49
CA MET A 89 22.24 -13.02 9.84
C MET A 89 21.85 -11.94 10.85
N VAL A 90 22.58 -10.83 10.87
CA VAL A 90 22.30 -9.70 11.78
C VAL A 90 20.94 -9.08 11.48
N GLY A 91 20.65 -8.80 10.21
CA GLY A 91 19.36 -8.27 9.81
C GLY A 91 18.19 -9.17 10.22
N ARG A 92 18.37 -10.50 10.12
CA ARG A 92 17.35 -11.46 10.57
C ARG A 92 17.17 -11.44 12.09
N SER A 93 18.27 -11.45 12.85
CA SER A 93 18.25 -11.39 14.32
C SER A 93 17.51 -10.16 14.84
N LEU A 94 17.80 -8.99 14.24
CA LEU A 94 17.13 -7.74 14.61
C LEU A 94 15.62 -7.78 14.35
N VAL A 95 15.21 -8.36 13.22
CA VAL A 95 13.78 -8.52 12.90
C VAL A 95 13.12 -9.47 13.90
N ASP A 96 13.77 -10.58 14.24
CA ASP A 96 13.23 -11.55 15.20
C ASP A 96 13.09 -10.94 16.61
N GLU A 97 14.06 -10.13 17.07
CA GLU A 97 13.98 -9.37 18.34
C GLU A 97 12.83 -8.35 18.35
N ILE A 98 12.69 -7.54 17.28
CA ILE A 98 11.63 -6.53 17.18
C ILE A 98 10.25 -7.18 17.07
N ALA A 99 10.16 -8.32 16.39
CA ALA A 99 8.92 -9.08 16.22
C ALA A 99 8.50 -9.86 17.48
N GLY A 100 9.26 -9.77 18.58
CA GLY A 100 8.90 -10.32 19.88
C GLY A 100 8.93 -11.85 19.94
N ARG A 101 9.96 -12.47 19.35
CA ARG A 101 10.35 -13.84 19.69
C ARG A 101 11.42 -13.86 20.76
#